data_AF-R7XJ45-F1
#
_entry.id   AF-R7XJ45-F1
#
_cell.length_a   1.000
_cell.length_b   1.000
_cell.length_c   1.000
_cell.angle_alpha   90.00
_cell.angle_beta   90.00
_cell.angle_gamma   90.00
#
_symmetry.space_group_name_H-M   'P 1'
#
loop_
_entity.id
_entity.type
_entity.pdbx_description
1 polymer ?
#
loop_
_entity_poly.entity_id
_entity_poly.type
_entity_poly.pdbx_seq_one_letter_code
_entity_poly.pdbx_strand_id
1 'polypeptide(L)'
;MAAASHALGAAGRVQQAVSQTLKLQHKIRALRDELHQMEAERDVYRELHARTVEELHQAIDRSPAEIRRLRAETEAMQVRHRAYKLLVQHYMRLGTPIDPGVFAEQRSRVQQHILFQRRKGIPVAQIRVEDIAFLLR
;
A
#
# COMPACT_ATOMS: atom_id res chain seq x y z
N MET A 1 -23.36 50.61 68.93
CA MET A 1 -23.06 50.94 67.52
C MET A 1 -21.85 50.18 66.96
N ALA A 2 -20.73 50.03 67.70
CA ALA A 2 -19.54 49.32 67.22
C ALA A 2 -19.78 47.85 66.80
N ALA A 3 -20.59 47.08 67.55
CA ALA A 3 -20.90 45.68 67.21
C ALA A 3 -21.68 45.52 65.88
N ALA A 4 -22.57 46.46 65.58
CA ALA A 4 -23.34 46.46 64.33
C ALA A 4 -22.46 46.78 63.12
N SER A 5 -21.56 47.77 63.23
CA SER A 5 -20.57 48.07 62.18
C SER A 5 -19.57 46.93 61.96
N HIS A 6 -19.16 46.24 63.03
CA HIS A 6 -18.27 45.08 62.93
C HIS A 6 -18.96 43.87 62.28
N ALA A 7 -20.24 43.64 62.59
CA ALA A 7 -21.05 42.59 61.97
C ALA A 7 -21.30 42.85 60.47
N LEU A 8 -21.58 44.11 60.09
CA LEU A 8 -21.75 44.51 58.69
C LEU A 8 -20.44 44.38 57.89
N GLY A 9 -19.30 44.77 58.47
CA GLY A 9 -17.99 44.59 57.83
C GLY A 9 -17.60 43.12 57.67
N ALA A 10 -17.97 42.25 58.61
CA ALA A 10 -17.79 40.80 58.49
C ALA A 10 -18.70 40.20 57.41
N ALA A 11 -19.97 40.61 57.35
CA ALA A 11 -20.91 40.17 56.33
C ALA A 11 -20.47 40.55 54.90
N GLY A 12 -19.95 41.77 54.70
CA GLY A 12 -19.42 42.20 53.41
C GLY A 12 -18.21 41.39 52.93
N ARG A 13 -17.29 41.03 53.85
CA ARG A 13 -16.15 40.15 53.53
C ARG A 13 -16.59 38.74 53.15
N VAL A 14 -17.58 38.18 53.87
CA VAL A 14 -18.15 36.86 53.56
C VAL A 14 -18.83 36.89 52.19
N GLN A 15 -19.62 37.92 51.89
CA GLN A 15 -20.27 38.08 50.59
C GLN A 15 -19.27 38.16 49.43
N GLN A 16 -18.16 38.89 49.61
CA GLN A 16 -17.10 38.98 48.62
C GLN A 16 -16.37 37.65 48.40
N ALA A 17 -16.05 36.91 49.48
CA ALA A 17 -15.43 35.59 49.41
C ALA A 17 -16.34 34.56 48.72
N VAL A 18 -17.64 34.57 49.01
CA VAL A 18 -18.64 33.72 48.35
C VAL A 18 -18.74 34.05 46.86
N SER A 19 -18.78 35.33 46.49
CA SER A 19 -18.81 35.76 45.08
C SER A 19 -17.57 35.31 44.31
N GLN A 20 -16.38 35.43 44.90
CA GLN A 20 -15.13 34.94 44.31
C GLN A 20 -15.13 33.41 44.16
N THR A 21 -15.62 32.70 45.18
CA THR A 21 -15.72 31.24 45.16
C THR A 21 -16.67 30.77 44.05
N LEU A 22 -17.82 31.42 43.87
CA LEU A 22 -18.76 31.12 42.80
C LEU A 22 -18.15 31.36 41.40
N LYS A 23 -17.38 32.44 41.23
CA LYS A 23 -16.65 32.70 39.97
C LYS A 23 -15.63 31.62 39.66
N LEU A 24 -14.87 31.18 40.66
CA LEU A 24 -13.90 30.10 40.52
C LEU A 24 -14.59 28.77 40.19
N GLN A 25 -15.72 28.46 40.83
CA GLN A 25 -16.49 27.26 40.52
C GLN A 25 -17.02 27.26 39.07
N HIS A 26 -17.48 28.40 38.57
CA HIS A 26 -17.89 28.51 37.16
C HIS A 26 -16.71 28.31 36.21
N LYS A 27 -15.54 28.89 36.52
CA LYS A 27 -14.34 28.70 35.72
C LYS A 27 -13.84 27.26 35.71
N ILE A 28 -13.90 26.58 36.86
CA ILE A 28 -13.54 25.15 36.96
C ILE A 28 -14.48 24.28 36.13
N ARG A 29 -15.79 24.58 36.11
CA ARG A 29 -16.75 23.86 35.25
C ARG A 29 -16.42 24.07 33.77
N ALA A 30 -16.24 25.32 33.35
CA ALA A 30 -15.90 25.64 31.96
C ALA A 30 -14.61 24.93 31.49
N LEU A 31 -13.56 24.92 32.34
CA LEU A 31 -12.31 24.23 32.02
C LEU A 31 -12.46 22.70 31.95
N ARG A 32 -13.36 22.12 32.74
CA ARG A 32 -13.67 20.67 32.65
C ARG A 32 -14.40 20.34 31.37
N ASP A 33 -15.37 21.17 30.98
CA ASP A 33 -16.12 20.98 29.73
C ASP A 33 -15.18 21.08 28.52
N GLU A 34 -14.28 22.07 28.53
CA GLU A 34 -13.25 22.23 27.50
C GLU A 34 -12.27 21.05 27.47
N LEU A 35 -11.82 20.56 28.63
CA LEU A 35 -10.96 19.38 28.70
C LEU A 35 -11.66 18.15 28.12
N HIS A 36 -12.91 17.90 28.47
CA HIS A 36 -13.69 16.78 27.93
C HIS A 36 -13.88 16.88 26.42
N GLN A 37 -14.10 18.09 25.90
CA GLN A 37 -14.18 18.31 24.46
C GLN A 37 -12.85 17.98 23.76
N MET A 38 -11.72 18.47 24.31
CA MET A 38 -10.39 18.18 23.76
C MET A 38 -10.02 16.69 23.83
N GLU A 39 -10.44 16.00 24.90
CA GLU A 39 -10.25 14.55 25.01
C GLU A 39 -11.05 13.78 23.96
N ALA A 40 -12.31 14.16 23.73
CA ALA A 40 -13.14 13.56 22.68
C ALA A 40 -12.53 13.80 21.29
N GLU A 41 -12.08 15.02 21.00
CA GLU A 41 -11.40 15.35 19.73
C GLU A 41 -10.12 14.53 19.56
N ARG A 42 -9.29 14.43 20.61
CA ARG A 42 -8.07 13.61 20.60
C ARG A 42 -8.38 12.15 20.29
N ASP A 43 -9.43 11.59 20.88
CA ASP A 43 -9.78 10.18 20.69
C ASP A 43 -10.30 9.93 19.26
N VAL A 44 -11.05 10.88 18.68
CA VAL A 44 -11.43 10.86 17.25
C VAL A 44 -10.18 10.92 16.36
N TYR A 45 -9.23 11.80 16.64
CA TYR A 45 -7.98 11.88 15.87
C TYR A 45 -7.15 10.60 15.97
N ARG A 46 -7.10 9.96 17.15
CA ARG A 46 -6.42 8.67 17.32
C ARG A 46 -7.05 7.57 16.49
N GLU A 47 -8.38 7.49 16.48
CA GLU A 47 -9.09 6.51 15.66
C GLU A 47 -8.87 6.76 14.15
N LEU A 48 -8.98 8.02 13.72
CA LEU A 48 -8.70 8.40 12.34
C LEU A 48 -7.27 8.03 11.95
N HIS A 49 -6.30 8.35 12.79
CA HIS A 49 -4.89 8.02 12.54
C HIS A 49 -4.67 6.52 12.43
N ALA A 50 -5.26 5.71 13.32
CA ALA A 50 -5.16 4.26 13.27
C ALA A 50 -5.71 3.71 11.95
N ARG A 51 -6.89 4.19 11.50
CA ARG A 51 -7.48 3.79 10.21
C ARG A 51 -6.61 4.20 9.04
N THR A 52 -6.11 5.44 9.00
CA THR A 52 -5.24 5.91 7.91
C THR A 52 -3.93 5.13 7.83
N VAL A 53 -3.33 4.78 8.98
CA VAL A 53 -2.11 3.95 9.02
C VAL A 53 -2.39 2.55 8.49
N GLU A 54 -3.52 1.94 8.85
CA GLU A 54 -3.91 0.64 8.32
C GLU A 54 -4.16 0.67 6.80
N GLU A 55 -4.88 1.67 6.31
CA GLU A 55 -5.09 1.90 4.87
C GLU A 55 -3.76 2.07 4.11
N LEU A 56 -2.83 2.82 4.68
CA LEU A 56 -1.50 3.03 4.10
C LEU A 56 -0.71 1.71 4.03
N HIS A 57 -0.71 0.91 5.11
CA HIS A 57 -0.07 -0.40 5.10
C HIS A 57 -0.68 -1.32 4.04
N GLN A 58 -2.02 -1.38 3.95
CA GLN A 58 -2.68 -2.18 2.92
C GLN A 58 -2.34 -1.72 1.50
N ALA A 59 -2.25 -0.41 1.25
CA ALA A 59 -1.83 0.12 -0.04
C ALA A 59 -0.36 -0.22 -0.36
N ILE A 60 0.52 -0.08 0.64
CA ILE A 60 1.93 -0.46 0.54
C ILE A 60 2.08 -1.95 0.32
N ASP A 61 1.23 -2.83 0.83
CA ASP A 61 1.33 -4.28 0.61
C ASP A 61 0.77 -4.70 -0.76
N ARG A 62 -0.30 -4.03 -1.23
CA ARG A 62 -0.86 -4.24 -2.57
C ARG A 62 0.14 -3.89 -3.67
N SER A 63 0.89 -2.80 -3.50
CA SER A 63 1.84 -2.32 -4.52
C SER A 63 2.95 -3.35 -4.88
N PRO A 64 3.69 -3.97 -3.93
CA PRO A 64 4.65 -5.04 -4.19
C PRO A 64 4.01 -6.29 -4.80
N ALA A 65 2.80 -6.66 -4.38
CA ALA A 65 2.11 -7.81 -4.95
C ALA A 65 1.77 -7.56 -6.43
N GLU A 66 1.25 -6.37 -6.74
CA GLU A 66 0.96 -5.93 -8.09
C GLU A 66 2.22 -5.81 -8.95
N ILE A 67 3.30 -5.22 -8.42
CA ILE A 67 4.62 -5.16 -9.09
C ILE A 67 5.14 -6.56 -9.41
N ARG A 68 5.07 -7.50 -8.45
CA ARG A 68 5.47 -8.90 -8.68
C ARG A 68 4.64 -9.55 -9.77
N ARG A 69 3.32 -9.32 -9.77
CA ARG A 69 2.41 -9.83 -10.79
C ARG A 69 2.74 -9.27 -12.18
N LEU A 70 2.85 -7.95 -12.32
CA LEU A 70 3.17 -7.28 -13.58
C LEU A 70 4.54 -7.71 -14.12
N ARG A 71 5.51 -7.91 -13.24
CA ARG A 71 6.82 -8.46 -13.59
C ARG A 71 6.69 -9.88 -14.15
N ALA A 72 5.95 -10.76 -13.48
CA ALA A 72 5.73 -12.12 -13.95
C ALA A 72 4.99 -12.15 -15.31
N GLU A 73 3.99 -11.27 -15.50
CA GLU A 73 3.27 -11.13 -16.76
C GLU A 73 4.17 -10.65 -17.90
N THR A 74 5.01 -9.65 -17.64
CA THR A 74 5.99 -9.12 -18.60
C THR A 74 7.00 -10.20 -18.99
N GLU A 75 7.51 -10.95 -18.02
CA GLU A 75 8.43 -12.06 -18.26
C GLU A 75 7.79 -13.16 -19.10
N ALA A 76 6.55 -13.56 -18.80
CA ALA A 76 5.80 -14.51 -19.60
C ALA A 76 5.58 -14.00 -21.04
N MET A 77 5.31 -12.71 -21.22
CA MET A 77 5.18 -12.09 -22.54
C MET A 77 6.50 -12.13 -23.32
N GLN A 78 7.62 -11.80 -22.68
CA GLN A 78 8.95 -11.85 -23.31
C GLN A 78 9.32 -13.25 -23.77
N VAL A 79 9.06 -14.27 -22.95
CA VAL A 79 9.31 -15.68 -23.30
C VAL A 79 8.44 -16.10 -24.48
N ARG A 80 7.14 -15.78 -24.46
CA ARG A 80 6.23 -16.09 -25.57
C ARG A 80 6.69 -15.41 -26.85
N HIS A 81 6.91 -14.10 -26.82
CA HIS A 81 7.37 -13.32 -27.97
C HIS A 81 8.66 -13.89 -28.56
N ARG A 82 9.65 -14.22 -27.72
CA ARG A 82 10.91 -14.80 -28.19
C ARG A 82 10.70 -16.16 -28.86
N ALA A 83 9.88 -17.03 -28.27
CA ALA A 83 9.58 -18.33 -28.86
C ALA A 83 8.98 -18.20 -30.27
N TYR A 84 7.98 -17.32 -30.44
CA TYR A 84 7.40 -17.02 -31.75
C TYR A 84 8.46 -16.54 -32.74
N LYS A 85 9.27 -15.55 -32.35
CA LYS A 85 10.30 -14.98 -33.22
C LYS A 85 11.31 -16.05 -33.66
N LEU A 86 11.78 -16.90 -32.75
CA LEU A 86 12.75 -17.94 -33.08
C LEU A 86 12.16 -19.02 -33.98
N LEU A 87 10.90 -19.43 -33.76
CA LEU A 87 10.23 -20.37 -34.65
C LEU A 87 10.07 -19.79 -36.05
N VAL A 88 9.55 -18.57 -36.18
CA VAL A 88 9.40 -17.92 -37.50
C VAL A 88 10.75 -17.84 -38.21
N GLN A 89 11.82 -17.46 -37.51
CA GLN A 89 13.18 -17.44 -38.07
C GLN A 89 13.65 -18.83 -38.53
N HIS A 90 13.30 -19.89 -37.79
CA HIS A 90 13.64 -21.26 -38.16
C HIS A 90 12.92 -21.70 -39.43
N TYR A 91 11.59 -21.50 -39.49
CA TYR A 91 10.79 -21.83 -40.67
C TYR A 91 11.22 -21.05 -41.91
N MET A 92 11.52 -19.74 -41.76
CA MET A 92 12.05 -18.93 -42.86
C MET A 92 13.40 -19.45 -43.37
N ARG A 93 14.28 -19.91 -42.47
CA ARG A 93 15.60 -20.45 -42.85
C ARG A 93 15.50 -21.79 -43.57
N LEU A 94 14.50 -22.62 -43.25
CA LEU A 94 14.26 -23.91 -43.90
C LEU A 94 13.42 -23.82 -45.17
N GLY A 95 12.70 -22.71 -45.38
CA GLY A 95 11.77 -22.57 -46.50
C GLY A 95 10.55 -23.48 -46.40
N THR A 96 10.24 -23.99 -45.21
CA THR A 96 9.13 -24.92 -44.98
C THR A 96 7.85 -24.18 -44.63
N PRO A 97 6.67 -24.64 -45.11
CA PRO A 97 5.39 -24.08 -44.69
C PRO A 97 5.14 -24.34 -43.20
N ILE A 98 4.41 -23.43 -42.56
CA ILE A 98 4.04 -23.55 -41.15
C ILE A 98 2.78 -24.41 -41.05
N ASP A 99 2.90 -25.60 -40.47
CA ASP A 99 1.75 -26.38 -40.01
C ASP A 99 1.31 -25.89 -38.61
N PRO A 100 0.04 -25.47 -38.41
CA PRO A 100 -0.41 -24.91 -37.13
C PRO A 100 -0.29 -25.87 -35.94
N GLY A 101 -0.52 -27.17 -36.15
CA GLY A 101 -0.48 -28.18 -35.09
C GLY A 101 0.95 -28.41 -34.61
N VAL A 102 1.85 -28.67 -35.55
CA VAL A 102 3.30 -28.83 -35.28
C VAL A 102 3.87 -27.55 -34.67
N PHE A 103 3.50 -26.39 -35.19
CA PHE A 103 3.97 -25.10 -34.67
C PHE A 103 3.58 -24.88 -33.21
N ALA A 104 2.35 -25.24 -32.81
CA ALA A 104 1.89 -25.09 -31.43
C ALA A 104 2.69 -25.96 -30.45
N GLU A 105 3.00 -27.19 -30.84
CA GLU A 105 3.82 -28.12 -30.06
C GLU A 105 5.27 -27.63 -29.94
N GLN A 106 5.87 -27.29 -31.08
CA GLN A 106 7.22 -26.71 -31.14
C GLN A 106 7.33 -25.43 -30.29
N ARG A 107 6.31 -24.57 -30.31
CA ARG A 107 6.24 -23.37 -29.47
C ARG A 107 6.30 -23.71 -27.99
N SER A 108 5.58 -24.74 -27.54
CA SER A 108 5.62 -25.20 -26.15
C SER A 108 7.03 -25.67 -25.75
N ARG A 109 7.66 -26.51 -26.58
CA ARG A 109 9.03 -27.00 -26.37
C ARG A 109 10.04 -25.85 -26.31
N VAL A 110 9.96 -24.90 -27.24
CA VAL A 110 10.84 -23.73 -27.27
C VAL A 110 10.64 -22.83 -26.05
N GLN A 111 9.39 -22.59 -25.60
CA GLN A 111 9.12 -21.82 -24.39
C GLN A 111 9.74 -22.47 -23.15
N GLN A 112 9.60 -23.79 -22.99
CA GLN A 112 10.22 -24.53 -21.90
C GLN A 112 11.76 -24.43 -21.94
N HIS A 113 12.34 -24.53 -23.13
CA HIS A 113 13.79 -24.34 -23.31
C HIS A 113 14.25 -22.93 -22.95
N ILE A 114 13.53 -21.90 -23.38
CA ILE A 114 13.83 -20.50 -23.02
C ILE A 114 13.79 -20.31 -21.50
N LEU A 115 12.78 -20.86 -20.82
CA LEU A 115 12.68 -20.82 -19.36
C LEU A 115 13.87 -21.54 -18.69
N PHE A 116 14.31 -22.66 -19.25
CA PHE A 116 15.48 -23.38 -18.77
C PHE A 116 16.78 -22.57 -18.94
N GLN A 117 17.02 -21.98 -20.12
CA GLN A 117 18.19 -21.14 -20.37
C GLN A 117 18.19 -19.89 -19.48
N ARG A 118 17.02 -19.29 -19.25
CA ARG A 118 16.86 -18.17 -18.32
C ARG A 118 17.25 -18.55 -16.89
N ARG A 119 16.86 -19.74 -16.41
CA ARG A 119 17.29 -20.26 -15.10
C ARG A 119 18.80 -20.46 -14.99
N LYS A 120 19.49 -20.65 -16.13
CA LYS A 120 20.96 -20.67 -16.22
C LYS A 120 21.59 -19.29 -16.33
N GLY A 121 20.81 -18.22 -16.27
CA GLY A 121 21.28 -16.84 -16.37
C GLY A 121 21.42 -16.30 -17.79
N ILE A 122 21.00 -17.05 -18.81
CA ILE A 122 21.06 -16.57 -20.21
C ILE A 122 19.89 -15.61 -20.46
N PRO A 123 20.15 -14.35 -20.88
CA PRO A 123 19.10 -13.41 -21.24
C PRO A 123 18.25 -13.93 -22.41
N VAL A 124 16.92 -13.81 -22.30
CA VAL A 124 15.96 -14.28 -23.33
C VAL A 124 16.27 -13.71 -24.71
N ALA A 125 16.74 -12.46 -24.78
CA ALA A 125 17.10 -11.79 -26.02
C ALA A 125 18.32 -12.41 -26.74
N GLN A 126 19.20 -13.10 -26.00
CA GLN A 126 20.44 -13.68 -26.53
C GLN A 126 20.25 -15.10 -27.07
N ILE A 127 19.18 -15.81 -26.70
CA ILE A 127 18.90 -17.18 -27.18
C ILE A 127 18.60 -17.15 -28.67
N ARG A 128 19.40 -17.78 -29.50
CA ARG A 128 19.35 -17.71 -30.97
C ARG A 128 18.54 -18.86 -31.58
N VAL A 129 18.34 -18.79 -32.90
CA VAL A 129 17.63 -19.85 -33.65
C VAL A 129 18.44 -21.15 -33.66
N GLU A 130 19.77 -21.06 -33.66
CA GLU A 130 20.67 -22.22 -33.57
C GLU A 130 20.47 -22.98 -32.26
N ASP A 131 20.20 -22.26 -31.17
CA ASP A 131 20.03 -22.83 -29.83
C ASP A 131 18.72 -23.62 -29.69
N ILE A 132 17.79 -23.48 -30.62
CA ILE A 132 16.51 -24.21 -30.59
C ILE A 132 16.35 -25.22 -31.71
N ALA A 133 17.25 -25.25 -32.70
CA ALA A 133 17.09 -26.10 -33.88
C ALA A 133 16.99 -27.59 -33.54
N PHE A 134 17.65 -28.05 -32.47
CA PHE A 134 17.56 -29.44 -32.01
C PHE A 134 16.19 -29.81 -31.42
N LEU A 135 15.40 -28.83 -31.00
CA LEU A 135 14.05 -29.02 -30.45
C LEU A 135 12.98 -29.12 -31.54
N LEU A 136 13.33 -28.84 -32.79
CA LEU A 136 12.39 -28.72 -33.91
C LEU A 136 12.54 -29.88 -34.91
N ARG A 137 13.44 -30.81 -34.61
CA ARG A 137 13.59 -32.09 -35.31
C ARG A 137 12.59 -33.11 -34.77
#